data_AF-A0A183G408-F1
#
_entry.id   AF-A0A183G408-F1
#
_cell.length_a   1.000
_cell.length_b   1.000
_cell.length_c   1.000
_cell.angle_alpha   90.00
_cell.angle_beta   90.00
_cell.angle_gamma   90.00
#
_symmetry.space_group_name_H-M   'P 1'
#
loop_
_entity.id
_entity.type
_entity.pdbx_description
1 polymer ?
#
loop_
_entity_poly.entity_id
_entity_poly.type
_entity_poly.pdbx_seq_one_letter_code
_entity_poly.pdbx_strand_id
1 'polypeptide(L)'
;MDSLQVTSNKVLKLDEFLNVYNVHRDAIDSNASNVMSSSRYILDETADNEGLCCICMENNNEVLLPCLHSFCLTCVAQEVEFRPRFSCPVCKARIEHPIENSWEVADPPHPTEVVTYLSRLSRS
;
A
#
# COMPACT_ATOMS: atom_id res chain seq x y z
N MET A 1 31.14 -5.31 0.35
CA MET A 1 30.06 -5.54 1.32
C MET A 1 29.01 -4.49 1.01
N ASP A 2 28.08 -4.79 0.12
CA ASP A 2 26.94 -3.90 -0.10
C ASP A 2 25.90 -4.30 0.93
N SER A 3 25.93 -3.61 2.06
CA SER A 3 24.89 -3.65 3.08
C SER A 3 23.55 -3.36 2.40
N LEU A 4 22.54 -4.20 2.66
CA LEU A 4 21.15 -3.94 2.26
C LEU A 4 20.77 -2.55 2.78
N GLN A 5 20.82 -1.57 1.90
CA GLN A 5 20.59 -0.19 2.24
C GLN A 5 19.09 0.03 2.08
N VAL A 6 18.40 0.30 3.18
CA VAL A 6 17.01 0.78 3.12
C VAL A 6 17.06 2.12 2.38
N THR A 7 16.58 2.12 1.14
CA THR A 7 16.62 3.29 0.25
C THR A 7 15.50 4.28 0.56
N SER A 8 14.39 3.79 1.13
CA SER A 8 13.27 4.59 1.58
C SER A 8 12.58 3.92 2.78
N ASN A 9 12.05 4.73 3.68
CA ASN A 9 11.21 4.29 4.79
C ASN A 9 10.11 5.32 5.06
N LYS A 10 8.98 4.84 5.57
CA LYS A 10 7.86 5.69 5.97
C LYS A 10 7.58 5.50 7.45
N VAL A 11 7.60 6.59 8.21
CA VAL A 11 7.20 6.58 9.62
C VAL A 11 5.68 6.68 9.68
N LEU A 12 5.05 5.71 10.34
CA LEU A 12 3.60 5.63 10.48
C LEU A 12 3.17 6.19 11.84
N LYS A 13 2.02 6.87 11.85
CA LYS A 13 1.29 7.14 13.08
C LYS A 13 0.69 5.84 13.62
N LEU A 14 0.31 5.85 14.91
CA LEU A 14 -0.20 4.64 15.57
C LEU A 14 -1.47 4.09 14.89
N ASP A 15 -2.37 4.97 14.48
CA ASP A 15 -3.60 4.61 13.75
C ASP A 15 -3.31 4.02 12.37
N GLU A 16 -2.39 4.61 11.63
CA GLU A 16 -1.91 4.09 10.34
C GLU A 16 -1.28 2.70 10.50
N PHE A 17 -0.43 2.53 11.53
CA PHE A 17 0.17 1.23 11.86
C PHE A 17 -0.89 0.18 12.19
N LEU A 18 -1.90 0.53 13.01
CA LEU A 18 -2.96 -0.41 13.39
C LEU A 18 -3.80 -0.84 12.18
N ASN A 19 -4.08 0.07 11.24
CA ASN A 19 -4.78 -0.28 10.00
C ASN A 19 -3.98 -1.29 9.18
N VAL A 20 -2.68 -1.04 8.98
CA VAL A 20 -1.77 -1.98 8.29
C VAL A 20 -1.69 -3.32 8.99
N TYR A 21 -1.49 -3.30 10.31
CA TYR A 21 -1.39 -4.51 11.11
C TYR A 21 -2.66 -5.37 11.04
N ASN A 22 -3.85 -4.74 11.13
CA ASN A 22 -5.12 -5.46 11.09
C ASN A 22 -5.35 -6.10 9.72
N VAL A 23 -5.19 -5.34 8.63
CA VAL A 23 -5.32 -5.89 7.26
C VAL A 23 -4.33 -7.04 7.06
N HIS A 24 -3.10 -6.88 7.56
CA HIS A 24 -2.11 -7.93 7.44
C HIS A 24 -2.45 -9.17 8.27
N ARG A 25 -2.95 -9.01 9.50
CA ARG A 25 -3.41 -10.12 10.33
C ARG A 25 -4.56 -10.87 9.65
N ASP A 26 -5.54 -10.13 9.12
CA ASP A 26 -6.72 -10.72 8.48
C ASP A 26 -6.31 -11.52 7.23
N ALA A 27 -5.30 -11.06 6.47
CA ALA A 27 -4.69 -11.78 5.35
C ALA A 27 -4.01 -13.11 5.75
N ILE A 28 -3.42 -13.14 6.95
CA ILE A 28 -2.73 -14.33 7.49
C ILE A 28 -3.76 -15.34 7.99
N ASP A 29 -4.80 -14.86 8.68
CA ASP A 29 -5.89 -15.69 9.21
C ASP A 29 -6.76 -16.28 8.09
N SER A 30 -6.91 -15.59 6.95
CA SER A 30 -7.63 -16.08 5.77
C SER A 30 -6.88 -17.17 4.98
N ASN A 31 -5.66 -17.54 5.40
CA ASN A 31 -4.83 -18.59 4.80
C ASN A 31 -4.54 -18.36 3.29
N ALA A 32 -4.44 -17.10 2.86
CA ALA A 32 -3.88 -16.75 1.56
C ALA A 32 -2.43 -17.26 1.49
N SER A 33 -2.19 -18.26 0.64
CA SER A 33 -0.99 -19.09 0.66
C SER A 33 0.32 -18.30 0.52
N ASN A 34 1.13 -18.28 1.58
CA ASN A 34 2.61 -18.35 1.55
C ASN A 34 3.40 -17.32 0.72
N VAL A 35 2.92 -16.10 0.52
CA VAL A 35 3.74 -15.02 -0.06
C VAL A 35 3.91 -13.92 0.97
N MET A 36 4.98 -14.03 1.76
CA MET A 36 5.59 -12.97 2.57
C MET A 36 4.88 -11.61 2.40
N SER A 37 3.80 -11.43 3.17
CA SER A 37 3.06 -10.18 3.40
C SER A 37 3.13 -9.18 2.24
N SER A 38 2.81 -9.59 1.02
CA SER A 38 3.05 -8.73 -0.14
C SER A 38 2.12 -7.52 -0.02
N SER A 39 2.67 -6.31 -0.03
CA SER A 39 1.91 -5.05 -0.12
C SER A 39 0.85 -5.08 -1.22
N ARG A 40 1.04 -5.96 -2.21
CA ARG A 40 0.08 -6.28 -3.27
C ARG A 40 -1.23 -6.90 -2.80
N TYR A 41 -1.26 -7.72 -1.75
CA TYR A 41 -2.52 -8.21 -1.16
C TYR A 41 -3.27 -7.09 -0.46
N ILE A 42 -2.54 -6.22 0.25
CA ILE A 42 -3.15 -5.03 0.87
C ILE A 42 -3.82 -4.19 -0.21
N LEU A 43 -3.18 -4.00 -1.37
CA LEU A 43 -3.77 -3.29 -2.51
C LEU A 43 -4.97 -4.02 -3.10
N ASP A 44 -4.89 -5.33 -3.35
CA ASP A 44 -5.98 -6.09 -3.99
C ASP A 44 -7.23 -6.20 -3.11
N GLU A 45 -7.09 -6.37 -1.78
CA GLU A 45 -8.25 -6.45 -0.89
C GLU A 45 -8.87 -5.09 -0.55
N THR A 46 -8.10 -4.02 -0.68
CA THR A 46 -8.59 -2.66 -0.43
C THR A 46 -8.99 -1.92 -1.70
N ALA A 47 -8.61 -2.45 -2.87
CA ALA A 47 -9.13 -2.06 -4.16
C ALA A 47 -10.52 -2.68 -4.37
N ASP A 48 -11.29 -2.10 -5.29
CA ASP A 48 -12.49 -2.77 -5.78
C ASP A 48 -12.12 -4.01 -6.62
N ASN A 49 -13.12 -4.82 -6.95
CA ASN A 49 -13.00 -6.16 -7.53
C ASN A 49 -12.25 -6.20 -8.89
N GLU A 50 -11.95 -5.04 -9.50
CA GLU A 50 -11.22 -4.91 -10.76
C GLU A 50 -10.00 -3.98 -10.70
N GLY A 51 -9.62 -3.45 -9.52
CA GLY A 51 -8.50 -2.51 -9.40
C GLY A 51 -8.80 -1.09 -9.90
N LEU A 52 -10.08 -0.79 -10.11
CA LEU A 52 -10.60 0.50 -10.53
C LEU A 52 -10.83 1.43 -9.33
N CYS A 53 -10.92 2.72 -9.62
CA CYS A 53 -11.19 3.74 -8.64
C CYS A 53 -12.68 3.78 -8.34
N CYS A 54 -13.07 3.50 -7.11
CA CYS A 54 -14.49 3.47 -6.72
C CYS A 54 -15.19 4.85 -6.73
N ILE A 55 -14.48 5.95 -7.03
CA ILE A 55 -15.06 7.29 -7.20
C ILE A 55 -15.55 7.48 -8.63
N CYS A 56 -14.71 7.19 -9.62
CA CYS A 56 -15.04 7.40 -11.04
C CYS A 56 -15.49 6.11 -11.75
N MET A 57 -15.17 4.94 -11.22
CA MET A 57 -15.41 3.62 -11.84
C MET A 57 -14.78 3.47 -13.23
N GLU A 58 -13.76 4.28 -13.55
CA GLU A 58 -13.16 4.36 -14.89
C GLU A 58 -11.64 4.13 -14.86
N ASN A 59 -10.92 4.83 -13.98
CA ASN A 59 -9.46 4.80 -13.93
C ASN A 59 -8.96 3.75 -12.94
N ASN A 60 -7.77 3.20 -13.18
CA ASN A 60 -7.10 2.31 -12.24
C ASN A 60 -6.71 3.06 -10.95
N ASN A 61 -6.58 2.31 -9.86
CA ASN A 61 -6.04 2.82 -8.61
C ASN A 61 -4.54 3.12 -8.74
N GLU A 62 -4.14 4.31 -8.29
CA GLU A 62 -2.77 4.82 -8.36
C GLU A 62 -2.27 5.34 -7.01
N VAL A 63 -3.19 5.75 -6.14
CA VAL A 63 -2.90 6.37 -4.84
C VAL A 63 -3.45 5.46 -3.75
N LEU A 64 -2.56 4.84 -2.97
CA LEU A 64 -2.93 4.15 -1.73
C LEU A 64 -2.81 5.12 -0.54
N LEU A 65 -3.93 5.39 0.14
CA LEU A 65 -3.96 6.29 1.29
C LEU A 65 -3.39 5.65 2.57
N PRO A 66 -3.04 6.42 3.62
CA PRO A 66 -2.63 5.89 4.92
C PRO A 66 -3.67 5.00 5.62
N CYS A 67 -4.96 5.21 5.33
CA CYS A 67 -6.06 4.35 5.77
C CYS A 67 -6.23 3.07 4.92
N LEU A 68 -5.27 2.80 4.04
CA LEU A 68 -5.19 1.66 3.13
C LEU A 68 -6.30 1.56 2.09
N HIS A 69 -7.09 2.59 1.83
CA HIS A 69 -7.99 2.59 0.67
C HIS A 69 -7.32 3.23 -0.54
N SER A 70 -7.56 2.69 -1.72
CA SER A 70 -6.94 3.15 -2.96
C SER A 70 -7.91 3.85 -3.91
N PHE A 71 -7.40 4.83 -4.66
CA PHE A 71 -8.14 5.61 -5.65
C PHE A 71 -7.22 5.99 -6.83
N CYS A 72 -7.78 6.43 -7.96
CA CYS A 72 -6.98 7.03 -9.04
C CYS A 72 -6.44 8.41 -8.65
N LEU A 73 -5.32 8.81 -9.24
CA LEU A 73 -4.67 10.09 -8.92
C LEU A 73 -5.58 11.28 -9.24
N THR A 74 -6.28 11.21 -10.38
CA THR A 74 -7.20 12.25 -10.83
C THR A 74 -8.28 12.56 -9.79
N CYS A 75 -8.94 11.53 -9.25
CA CYS A 75 -10.00 11.73 -8.28
C CYS A 75 -9.46 12.28 -6.95
N VAL A 76 -8.31 11.79 -6.47
CA VAL A 76 -7.71 12.32 -5.23
C VAL A 76 -7.29 13.78 -5.40
N ALA A 77 -6.67 14.13 -6.52
CA ALA A 77 -6.25 15.51 -6.81
C ALA A 77 -7.44 16.48 -6.85
N GLN A 78 -8.52 16.12 -7.56
CA GLN A 78 -9.75 16.92 -7.60
C GLN A 78 -10.37 17.07 -6.20
N GLU A 79 -10.47 15.97 -5.46
CA GLU A 79 -11.03 15.98 -4.11
C GLU A 79 -10.25 16.89 -3.16
N VAL A 80 -8.91 16.89 -3.23
CA VAL A 80 -8.06 17.77 -2.42
C VAL A 80 -8.20 19.23 -2.83
N GLU A 81 -8.34 19.51 -4.13
CA GLU A 81 -8.53 20.87 -4.66
C GLU A 81 -9.84 21.49 -4.16
N PHE A 82 -10.94 20.74 -4.20
CA PHE A 82 -12.25 21.24 -3.78
C PHE A 82 -12.53 21.08 -2.28
N ARG A 83 -11.84 20.17 -1.59
CA ARG A 83 -12.04 19.88 -0.17
C ARG A 83 -10.71 19.95 0.59
N PRO A 84 -10.36 21.13 1.17
CA PRO A 84 -9.12 21.28 1.95
C PRO A 84 -9.06 20.40 3.22
N ARG A 85 -10.17 19.74 3.58
CA ARG A 85 -10.24 18.70 4.62
C ARG A 85 -10.65 17.37 4.00
N PHE A 86 -9.79 16.83 3.16
CA PHE A 86 -10.00 15.54 2.54
C PHE A 86 -10.25 14.44 3.60
N SER A 87 -11.26 13.62 3.35
CA SER A 87 -11.60 12.46 4.16
C SER A 87 -11.86 11.28 3.23
N CYS A 88 -11.33 10.11 3.58
CA CYS A 88 -11.48 8.90 2.76
C CYS A 88 -12.96 8.64 2.44
N PRO A 89 -13.36 8.49 1.16
CA PRO A 89 -14.73 8.18 0.79
C PRO A 89 -15.29 6.91 1.43
N VAL A 90 -14.43 5.92 1.71
CA VAL A 90 -14.80 4.61 2.26
C VAL A 90 -14.90 4.66 3.79
N CYS A 91 -13.79 4.90 4.49
CA CYS A 91 -13.74 4.81 5.95
C CYS A 91 -13.89 6.15 6.70
N LYS A 92 -14.00 7.27 5.97
CA LYS A 92 -14.11 8.65 6.52
C LYS A 92 -12.91 9.12 7.34
N ALA A 93 -11.80 8.38 7.36
CA ALA A 93 -10.56 8.82 7.97
C ALA A 93 -10.10 10.15 7.35
N ARG A 94 -9.74 11.12 8.20
CA ARG A 94 -9.19 12.40 7.75
C ARG A 94 -7.74 12.18 7.34
N ILE A 95 -7.42 12.44 6.08
CA ILE A 95 -6.07 12.26 5.55
C ILE A 95 -5.49 13.63 5.21
N GLU A 96 -4.33 13.92 5.78
CA GLU A 96 -3.56 15.12 5.47
C GLU A 96 -2.60 14.79 4.33
N HIS A 97 -2.51 15.68 3.34
CA HIS A 97 -1.63 15.52 2.17
C HIS A 97 -1.74 14.15 1.49
N PRO A 98 -2.92 13.70 1.04
CA PRO A 98 -3.16 12.31 0.63
C PRO A 98 -2.30 11.82 -0.55
N ILE A 99 -1.83 12.73 -1.42
CA ILE A 99 -0.94 12.38 -2.54
C ILE A 99 0.51 12.23 -2.03
N GLU A 100 1.01 13.22 -1.27
CA GLU A 100 2.39 13.20 -0.73
C GLU A 100 2.58 12.08 0.30
N ASN A 101 1.55 11.81 1.10
CA ASN A 101 1.51 10.75 2.09
C ASN A 101 0.93 9.44 1.54
N SER A 102 0.87 9.28 0.23
CA SER A 102 0.47 8.00 -0.36
C SER A 102 1.54 6.93 -0.09
N TRP A 103 1.18 5.66 -0.21
CA TRP A 103 2.15 4.57 -0.13
C TRP A 103 2.78 4.36 -1.50
N GLU A 104 4.11 4.41 -1.55
CA GLU A 104 4.86 3.89 -2.69
C GLU A 104 4.86 2.36 -2.61
N VAL A 105 4.31 1.72 -3.63
CA VAL A 105 4.34 0.27 -3.76
C VAL A 105 5.63 -0.05 -4.51
N ALA A 106 6.62 -0.58 -3.81
CA ALA A 106 7.84 -1.03 -4.47
C ALA A 106 7.51 -2.17 -5.45
N ASP A 107 8.12 -2.12 -6.63
CA ASP A 107 8.05 -3.23 -7.57
C ASP A 107 8.54 -4.52 -6.90
N PRO A 108 7.92 -5.68 -7.20
CA PRO A 108 8.43 -6.95 -6.73
C PRO A 108 9.90 -7.11 -7.13
N PRO A 109 10.79 -7.52 -6.21
CA PRO A 109 12.20 -7.73 -6.55
C PRO A 109 12.33 -8.78 -7.65
N HIS A 110 13.30 -8.61 -8.54
CA HIS A 110 13.51 -9.56 -9.63
C HIS A 110 13.88 -10.94 -9.04
N PRO A 111 13.35 -12.08 -9.57
CA PRO A 111 13.58 -13.40 -8.97
C PRO A 111 15.06 -13.74 -8.73
N THR A 112 15.94 -13.30 -9.61
CA THR A 112 17.40 -13.47 -9.49
C THR A 112 17.98 -12.80 -8.23
N GLU A 113 17.44 -11.65 -7.83
CA GLU A 113 17.89 -10.93 -6.63
C GLU A 113 17.53 -11.71 -5.37
N VAL A 114 16.30 -12.26 -5.33
CA VAL A 114 15.81 -13.10 -4.23
C VAL A 114 16.67 -14.35 -4.11
N VAL A 115 16.93 -15.06 -5.20
CA VAL A 115 17.79 -16.28 -5.21
C VAL A 115 19.20 -15.96 -4.73
N THR A 116 19.77 -14.83 -5.18
CA THR A 116 21.10 -14.37 -4.76
C THR A 116 21.14 -14.11 -3.26
N TYR A 117 20.13 -13.44 -2.72
CA TYR A 117 20.01 -13.16 -1.29
C TYR A 117 19.90 -14.43 -0.45
N LEU A 118 18.98 -15.34 -0.79
CA LEU A 118 18.79 -16.60 -0.06
C LEU A 118 20.05 -17.47 -0.07
N SER A 119 20.78 -17.48 -1.19
CA SER A 119 22.05 -18.20 -1.31
C SER A 119 23.17 -17.63 -0.44
N ARG A 120 23.08 -16.36 -0.01
CA ARG A 120 24.03 -15.74 0.93
C ARG A 120 23.69 -16.13 2.38
N LEU A 121 22.40 -16.13 2.73
CA LEU A 121 21.92 -16.54 4.06
C LEU A 121 22.18 -18.01 4.38
N SER A 122 22.16 -18.89 3.37
CA SER A 122 22.45 -20.32 3.58
C SER A 122 23.94 -20.63 3.77
N ARG A 123 24.81 -19.64 3.59
CA ARG A 123 26.28 -19.76 3.73
C ARG A 123 26.82 -19.17 5.04
N SER A 124 25.97 -18.58 5.87
CA SER A 124 26.26 -18.10 7.24
C SER A 124 25.78 -19.10 8.28
#